data_AF-A0A399EK66-F1
#
_entry.id   AF-A0A399EK66-F1
#
_cell.length_a   1.000
_cell.length_b   1.000
_cell.length_c   1.000
_cell.angle_alpha   90.00
_cell.angle_beta   90.00
_cell.angle_gamma   90.00
#
_symmetry.space_group_name_H-M   'P 1'
#
loop_
_entity.id
_entity.type
_entity.pdbx_description
1 polymer ?
#
loop_
_entity_poly.entity_id
_entity_poly.type
_entity_poly.pdbx_seq_one_letter_code
_entity_poly.pdbx_strand_id
1 'polypeptide(L)'
;MLLRTLSPGLRVRVWYDDPAATGQITPYEGIPLEESVRRLLESGGMQVVEQKPDLALLVYTGKDPRQAVLTLLRASREAPVAVADIASVNRGDRRLMDYLLELGHYPHLASYACWGTPANNLGSALAQGGLFLRDLEGRLDRLAEGYLHYLYGEVGRPWVRRYFVEPLLEGVSILTLGHLREQRLPSLMGDRLELLSVEFPWRRSFEIALRFRRVR
;
A
#
# COMPACT_ATOMS: atom_id res chain seq x y z
N MET A 1 8.17 -15.49 6.73
CA MET A 1 9.17 -16.54 6.47
C MET A 1 10.08 -16.18 5.29
N LEU A 2 9.54 -15.88 4.10
CA LEU A 2 10.35 -15.55 2.91
C LEU A 2 11.28 -14.34 3.10
N LEU A 3 10.77 -13.18 3.54
CA LEU A 3 11.60 -11.99 3.78
C LEU A 3 12.72 -12.27 4.80
N ARG A 4 12.40 -12.98 5.89
CA ARG A 4 13.38 -13.36 6.91
C ARG A 4 14.51 -14.23 6.35
N THR A 5 14.19 -15.10 5.40
CA THR A 5 15.18 -15.97 4.73
C THR A 5 16.01 -15.19 3.71
N LEU A 6 15.40 -14.31 2.93
CA LEU A 6 16.07 -13.60 1.83
C LEU A 6 16.75 -12.29 2.25
N SER A 7 16.37 -11.73 3.40
CA SER A 7 16.93 -10.48 3.95
C SER A 7 17.04 -10.57 5.48
N PRO A 8 17.84 -11.52 5.99
CA PRO A 8 18.01 -11.71 7.43
C PRO A 8 18.59 -10.45 8.09
N GLY A 9 17.98 -10.01 9.19
CA GLY A 9 18.48 -8.86 9.95
C GLY A 9 18.26 -7.51 9.26
N LEU A 10 17.33 -7.41 8.32
CA LEU A 10 16.95 -6.15 7.67
C LEU A 10 16.74 -5.05 8.72
N ARG A 11 17.49 -3.95 8.63
CA ARG A 11 17.43 -2.85 9.59
C ARG A 11 16.30 -1.91 9.21
N VAL A 12 15.30 -1.77 10.07
CA VAL A 12 14.11 -0.99 9.81
C VAL A 12 13.99 0.14 10.81
N ARG A 13 13.71 1.36 10.32
CA ARG A 13 13.26 2.46 11.16
C ARG A 13 11.78 2.69 10.94
N VAL A 14 11.01 2.79 12.03
CA VAL A 14 9.57 3.03 11.96
C VAL A 14 9.27 4.51 12.19
N TRP A 15 8.45 5.07 11.32
CA TRP A 15 7.94 6.42 11.39
C TRP A 15 6.42 6.37 11.49
N TYR A 16 5.85 7.24 12.30
CA TYR A 16 4.40 7.42 12.43
C TYR A 16 4.03 8.82 11.94
N ASP A 17 2.92 8.93 11.20
CA ASP A 17 2.34 10.25 10.92
C ASP A 17 1.73 10.87 12.18
N ASP A 18 1.17 10.04 13.06
CA ASP A 18 0.68 10.41 14.38
C ASP A 18 1.32 9.59 15.50
N PRO A 19 2.30 10.13 16.23
CA PRO A 19 2.87 9.45 17.40
C PRO A 19 1.84 9.13 18.49
N ALA A 20 0.72 9.88 18.58
CA ALA A 20 -0.32 9.62 19.57
C ALA A 20 -1.19 8.38 19.24
N ALA A 21 -1.09 7.85 18.01
CA ALA A 21 -1.84 6.67 17.58
C ALA A 21 -1.19 5.35 18.00
N THR A 22 0.08 5.36 18.43
CA THR A 22 0.84 4.12 18.73
C THR A 22 0.23 3.28 19.85
N GLY A 23 -0.29 3.94 20.89
CA GLY A 23 -0.96 3.29 22.02
C GLY A 23 -2.43 2.92 21.76
N GLN A 24 -2.98 3.22 20.60
CA GLN A 24 -4.38 2.96 20.26
C GLN A 24 -4.55 1.57 19.63
N ILE A 25 -5.70 0.93 19.88
CA ILE A 25 -6.09 -0.29 19.19
C ILE A 25 -6.76 0.10 17.88
N THR A 26 -6.17 -0.29 16.75
CA THR A 26 -6.71 0.01 15.42
C THR A 26 -7.84 -0.97 15.06
N PRO A 27 -8.76 -0.61 14.14
CA PRO A 27 -9.87 -1.48 13.78
C PRO A 27 -9.41 -2.89 13.38
N TYR A 28 -10.14 -3.91 13.84
CA TYR A 28 -9.85 -5.34 13.62
C TYR A 28 -8.59 -5.88 14.29
N GLU A 29 -7.90 -5.08 15.10
CA GLU A 29 -6.78 -5.53 15.92
C GLU A 29 -7.21 -5.76 17.37
N GLY A 30 -6.47 -6.62 18.08
CA GLY A 30 -6.69 -6.90 19.50
C GLY A 30 -5.64 -6.28 20.43
N ILE A 31 -4.69 -5.52 19.88
CA ILE A 31 -3.51 -5.00 20.55
C ILE A 31 -3.20 -3.57 20.06
N PRO A 32 -2.45 -2.77 20.84
CA PRO A 32 -1.99 -1.45 20.40
C PRO A 32 -1.20 -1.50 19.10
N LEU A 33 -1.26 -0.42 18.32
CA LEU A 33 -0.56 -0.31 17.03
C LEU A 33 0.94 -0.58 17.15
N GLU A 34 1.59 -0.02 18.18
CA GLU A 34 3.03 -0.26 18.41
C GLU A 34 3.35 -1.74 18.65
N GLU A 35 2.47 -2.46 19.32
CA GLU A 35 2.63 -3.87 19.62
C GLU A 35 2.44 -4.72 18.34
N SER A 36 1.48 -4.36 17.48
CA SER A 36 1.32 -4.98 16.15
C SER A 36 2.57 -4.78 15.30
N VAL A 37 3.09 -3.56 15.23
CA VAL A 37 4.32 -3.23 14.48
C VAL A 37 5.51 -4.01 15.01
N ARG A 38 5.73 -4.00 16.34
CA ARG A 38 6.83 -4.72 17.00
C ARG A 38 6.79 -6.22 16.68
N ARG A 39 5.63 -6.87 16.86
CA ARG A 39 5.46 -8.31 16.58
C ARG A 39 5.70 -8.65 15.11
N LEU A 40 5.27 -7.80 14.18
CA LEU A 40 5.52 -8.00 12.75
C LEU A 40 7.01 -7.94 12.43
N LEU A 41 7.72 -6.94 12.94
CA LEU A 41 9.17 -6.79 12.76
C LEU A 41 9.93 -8.00 13.33
N GLU A 42 9.58 -8.44 14.54
CA GLU A 42 10.15 -9.64 15.17
C GLU A 42 9.88 -10.92 14.38
N SER A 43 8.64 -11.12 13.94
CA SER A 43 8.26 -12.29 13.13
C SER A 43 9.01 -12.32 11.78
N GLY A 44 9.27 -11.14 11.22
CA GLY A 44 10.05 -10.93 10.01
C GLY A 44 11.56 -11.07 10.21
N GLY A 45 12.05 -11.19 11.45
CA GLY A 45 13.48 -11.22 11.76
C GLY A 45 14.20 -9.91 11.43
N MET A 46 13.48 -8.79 11.51
CA MET A 46 14.00 -7.45 11.24
C MET A 46 14.60 -6.84 12.52
N GLN A 47 15.58 -5.97 12.35
CA GLN A 47 16.22 -5.24 13.45
C GLN A 47 15.71 -3.80 13.47
N VAL A 48 15.09 -3.38 14.56
CA VAL A 48 14.65 -1.99 14.70
C VAL A 48 15.85 -1.11 15.01
N VAL A 49 16.07 -0.06 14.22
CA VAL A 49 17.21 0.86 14.38
C VAL A 49 16.78 2.32 14.27
N GLU A 50 17.48 3.20 15.00
CA GLU A 50 17.30 4.65 14.88
C GLU A 50 18.18 5.27 13.80
N GLN A 51 19.30 4.64 13.46
CA GLN A 51 20.29 5.20 12.54
C GLN A 51 20.67 4.19 11.48
N LYS A 52 20.95 4.70 10.27
CA LYS A 52 21.35 3.92 9.10
C LYS A 52 20.37 2.77 8.81
N PRO A 53 19.05 2.98 8.73
CA PRO A 53 18.13 1.91 8.33
C PRO A 53 18.42 1.45 6.88
N ASP A 54 18.10 0.19 6.59
CA ASP A 54 18.04 -0.32 5.21
C ASP A 54 16.68 0.00 4.57
N LEU A 55 15.62 0.08 5.38
CA LEU A 55 14.26 0.42 4.99
C LEU A 55 13.61 1.32 6.05
N ALA A 56 12.88 2.35 5.61
CA ALA A 56 12.01 3.11 6.50
C ALA A 56 10.55 2.65 6.31
N LEU A 57 9.89 2.26 7.39
CA LEU A 57 8.44 2.02 7.39
C LEU A 57 7.73 3.29 7.84
N LEU A 58 6.90 3.89 6.99
CA LEU A 58 5.94 4.91 7.38
C LEU A 58 4.58 4.23 7.65
N VAL A 59 4.15 4.29 8.91
CA VAL A 59 2.81 3.91 9.34
C VAL A 59 1.93 5.14 9.25
N TYR A 60 0.97 5.13 8.32
CA TYR A 60 0.06 6.23 8.07
C TYR A 60 -1.33 5.92 8.60
N THR A 61 -1.78 6.70 9.57
CA THR A 61 -3.03 6.49 10.34
C THR A 61 -4.23 7.27 9.80
N GLY A 62 -4.04 8.15 8.82
CA GLY A 62 -5.12 8.97 8.26
C GLY A 62 -5.27 10.35 8.88
N LYS A 63 -4.49 10.69 9.92
CA LYS A 63 -4.70 11.93 10.70
C LYS A 63 -4.39 13.19 9.90
N ASP A 64 -3.19 13.26 9.34
CA ASP A 64 -2.75 14.41 8.54
C ASP A 64 -1.89 13.95 7.36
N PRO A 65 -2.48 13.85 6.14
CA PRO A 65 -1.75 13.49 4.94
C PRO A 65 -0.57 14.44 4.64
N ARG A 66 -0.65 15.73 5.00
CA ARG A 66 0.46 16.68 4.77
C ARG A 66 1.64 16.35 5.66
N GLN A 67 1.37 16.14 6.94
CA GLN A 67 2.41 15.76 7.90
C GLN A 67 3.01 14.40 7.55
N ALA A 68 2.20 13.44 7.09
CA ALA A 68 2.67 12.15 6.62
C ALA A 68 3.67 12.28 5.45
N VAL A 69 3.38 13.14 4.47
CA VAL A 69 4.30 13.42 3.35
C VAL A 69 5.57 14.10 3.83
N LEU A 70 5.50 15.04 4.78
CA LEU A 70 6.72 15.64 5.37
C LEU A 70 7.57 14.59 6.10
N THR A 71 6.93 13.68 6.84
CA THR A 71 7.61 12.55 7.50
C THR A 71 8.25 11.62 6.47
N LEU A 72 7.54 11.30 5.38
CA LEU A 72 8.06 10.52 4.26
C LEU A 72 9.30 11.15 3.64
N LEU A 73 9.28 12.46 3.37
CA LEU A 73 10.42 13.18 2.78
C LEU A 73 11.64 13.23 3.71
N ARG A 74 11.43 13.18 5.02
CA ARG A 74 12.52 13.05 6.01
C ARG A 74 13.08 11.64 5.99
N ALA A 75 12.20 10.64 6.08
CA ALA A 75 12.56 9.23 6.06
C ALA A 75 13.30 8.83 4.76
N SER A 76 12.88 9.39 3.62
CA SER A 76 13.48 9.09 2.30
C SER A 76 14.93 9.58 2.15
N ARG A 77 15.40 10.45 3.05
CA ARG A 77 16.82 10.85 3.10
C ARG A 77 17.69 9.81 3.80
N GLU A 78 17.09 8.92 4.57
CA GLU A 78 17.78 7.89 5.36
C GLU A 78 17.74 6.52 4.68
N ALA A 79 16.58 6.15 4.09
CA ALA A 79 16.37 4.87 3.42
C ALA A 79 15.17 4.92 2.46
N PRO A 80 15.03 3.94 1.53
CA PRO A 80 13.78 3.72 0.80
C PRO A 80 12.59 3.58 1.75
N VAL A 81 11.45 4.19 1.39
CA VAL A 81 10.27 4.27 2.27
C VAL A 81 9.19 3.30 1.84
N ALA A 82 8.86 2.34 2.70
CA ALA A 82 7.67 1.51 2.62
C ALA A 82 6.52 2.23 3.34
N VAL A 83 5.36 2.35 2.70
CA VAL A 83 4.18 3.01 3.28
C VAL A 83 3.11 1.98 3.58
N ALA A 84 2.74 1.88 4.85
CA ALA A 84 1.57 1.16 5.30
C ALA A 84 0.45 2.17 5.56
N ASP A 85 -0.51 2.23 4.66
CA ASP A 85 -1.72 3.03 4.80
C ASP A 85 -2.74 2.22 5.60
N ILE A 86 -2.96 2.61 6.85
CA ILE A 86 -3.88 1.96 7.78
C ILE A 86 -5.05 2.88 8.14
N ALA A 87 -5.24 3.98 7.39
CA ALA A 87 -6.27 4.97 7.64
C ALA A 87 -7.69 4.38 7.51
N SER A 88 -7.85 3.36 6.67
CA SER A 88 -9.10 2.67 6.44
C SER A 88 -8.88 1.21 6.03
N VAL A 89 -9.84 0.36 6.39
CA VAL A 89 -9.78 -1.07 6.03
C VAL A 89 -10.18 -1.27 4.58
N ASN A 90 -9.38 -2.04 3.85
CA ASN A 90 -9.53 -2.31 2.43
C ASN A 90 -9.68 -1.02 1.59
N ARG A 91 -8.98 0.07 1.95
CA ARG A 91 -9.09 1.36 1.27
C ARG A 91 -7.91 2.24 1.64
N GLY A 92 -7.21 2.80 0.64
CA GLY A 92 -6.20 3.82 0.86
C GLY A 92 -6.79 5.22 0.97
N ASP A 93 -6.08 6.13 1.64
CA ASP A 93 -6.49 7.52 1.76
C ASP A 93 -6.23 8.30 0.47
N ARG A 94 -7.30 8.91 -0.06
CA ARG A 94 -7.23 9.70 -1.27
C ARG A 94 -6.26 10.88 -1.17
N ARG A 95 -6.27 11.61 -0.05
CA ARG A 95 -5.48 12.83 0.09
C ARG A 95 -3.99 12.52 0.16
N LEU A 96 -3.60 11.45 0.83
CA LEU A 96 -2.23 10.95 0.81
C LEU A 96 -1.81 10.56 -0.61
N MET A 97 -2.64 9.78 -1.31
CA MET A 97 -2.32 9.36 -2.68
C MET A 97 -2.19 10.57 -3.62
N ASP A 98 -3.10 11.54 -3.54
CA ASP A 98 -3.05 12.76 -4.35
C ASP A 98 -1.70 13.49 -4.13
N TYR A 99 -1.25 13.67 -2.89
CA TYR A 99 0.07 14.25 -2.61
C TYR A 99 1.23 13.42 -3.18
N LEU A 100 1.20 12.08 -3.04
CA LEU A 100 2.25 11.21 -3.54
C LEU A 100 2.37 11.27 -5.08
N LEU A 101 1.23 11.39 -5.77
CA LEU A 101 1.17 11.51 -7.23
C LEU A 101 1.58 12.90 -7.72
N GLU A 102 1.07 13.97 -7.09
CA GLU A 102 1.34 15.35 -7.48
C GLU A 102 2.81 15.72 -7.28
N LEU A 103 3.43 15.23 -6.20
CA LEU A 103 4.84 15.45 -5.93
C LEU A 103 5.76 14.47 -6.68
N GLY A 104 5.20 13.53 -7.46
CA GLY A 104 5.98 12.52 -8.18
C GLY A 104 6.73 11.53 -7.27
N HIS A 105 6.33 11.40 -6.01
CA HIS A 105 7.00 10.53 -5.03
C HIS A 105 6.49 9.09 -5.03
N TYR A 106 5.25 8.84 -5.51
CA TYR A 106 4.69 7.48 -5.54
C TYR A 106 5.62 6.44 -6.19
N PRO A 107 6.22 6.69 -7.38
CA PRO A 107 7.10 5.72 -8.03
C PRO A 107 8.45 5.48 -7.32
N HIS A 108 8.78 6.31 -6.33
CA HIS A 108 10.03 6.25 -5.56
C HIS A 108 9.87 5.50 -4.23
N LEU A 109 8.66 5.07 -3.87
CA LEU A 109 8.42 4.29 -2.66
C LEU A 109 9.06 2.89 -2.77
N ALA A 110 9.49 2.33 -1.64
CA ALA A 110 9.87 0.93 -1.56
C ALA A 110 8.64 0.01 -1.73
N SER A 111 7.50 0.43 -1.19
CA SER A 111 6.21 -0.25 -1.29
C SER A 111 5.08 0.67 -0.83
N TYR A 112 3.84 0.35 -1.22
CA TYR A 112 2.63 0.99 -0.72
C TYR A 112 1.54 -0.07 -0.54
N ALA A 113 1.02 -0.21 0.69
CA ALA A 113 -0.03 -1.17 1.01
C ALA A 113 -1.21 -0.47 1.69
N CYS A 114 -2.41 -0.65 1.13
CA CYS A 114 -3.67 -0.07 1.63
C CYS A 114 -4.88 -1.02 1.54
N TRP A 115 -4.67 -2.25 1.07
CA TRP A 115 -5.73 -3.23 0.82
C TRP A 115 -5.63 -4.38 1.81
N GLY A 116 -6.36 -4.24 2.91
CA GLY A 116 -6.38 -5.20 4.00
C GLY A 116 -6.80 -4.56 5.32
N THR A 117 -6.61 -5.31 6.40
CA THR A 117 -6.61 -4.81 7.78
C THR A 117 -5.29 -4.10 8.09
N PRO A 118 -5.19 -3.34 9.20
CA PRO A 118 -3.95 -2.67 9.60
C PRO A 118 -2.73 -3.60 9.67
N ALA A 119 -2.83 -4.75 10.34
CA ALA A 119 -1.71 -5.71 10.39
C ALA A 119 -1.32 -6.26 9.01
N ASN A 120 -2.28 -6.50 8.12
CA ASN A 120 -2.00 -6.97 6.77
C ASN A 120 -1.27 -5.90 5.94
N ASN A 121 -1.67 -4.63 6.05
CA ASN A 121 -1.02 -3.53 5.35
C ASN A 121 0.41 -3.31 5.88
N LEU A 122 0.60 -3.34 7.20
CA LEU A 122 1.93 -3.29 7.83
C LEU A 122 2.85 -4.41 7.33
N GLY A 123 2.37 -5.66 7.39
CA GLY A 123 3.13 -6.83 6.95
C GLY A 123 3.44 -6.79 5.45
N SER A 124 2.48 -6.38 4.62
CA SER A 124 2.64 -6.29 3.16
C SER A 124 3.62 -5.19 2.77
N ALA A 125 3.53 -4.00 3.39
CA ALA A 125 4.46 -2.91 3.14
C ALA A 125 5.91 -3.33 3.49
N LEU A 126 6.11 -3.94 4.67
CA LEU A 126 7.41 -4.45 5.08
C LEU A 126 7.94 -5.55 4.16
N ALA A 127 7.10 -6.54 3.83
CA ALA A 127 7.49 -7.66 2.98
C ALA A 127 7.90 -7.19 1.58
N GLN A 128 7.05 -6.41 0.92
CA GLN A 128 7.33 -5.89 -0.42
C GLN A 128 8.51 -4.92 -0.42
N GLY A 129 8.54 -4.00 0.54
CA GLY A 129 9.59 -3.00 0.64
C GLY A 129 10.96 -3.63 0.87
N GLY A 130 11.04 -4.65 1.73
CA GLY A 130 12.27 -5.38 2.01
C GLY A 130 12.72 -6.31 0.88
N LEU A 131 11.80 -7.10 0.31
CA LEU A 131 12.12 -8.09 -0.73
C LEU A 131 12.66 -7.45 -2.01
N PHE A 132 12.14 -6.27 -2.38
CA PHE A 132 12.46 -5.61 -3.65
C PHE A 132 13.40 -4.41 -3.49
N LEU A 133 14.12 -4.28 -2.36
CA LEU A 133 15.07 -3.17 -2.13
C LEU A 133 16.11 -3.00 -3.26
N ARG A 134 16.51 -4.10 -3.89
CA ARG A 134 17.52 -4.14 -4.96
C ARG A 134 16.97 -4.58 -6.31
N ASP A 135 15.66 -4.81 -6.39
CA ASP A 135 14.97 -5.24 -7.61
C ASP A 135 13.98 -4.15 -8.02
N LEU A 136 14.44 -3.29 -8.93
CA LEU A 136 13.65 -2.17 -9.42
C LEU A 136 12.37 -2.64 -10.12
N GLU A 137 12.46 -3.64 -10.98
CA GLU A 137 11.30 -4.09 -11.76
C GLU A 137 10.25 -4.74 -10.85
N GLY A 138 10.66 -5.61 -9.94
CA GLY A 138 9.77 -6.20 -8.95
C GLY A 138 9.13 -5.15 -8.03
N ARG A 139 9.88 -4.10 -7.64
CA ARG A 139 9.36 -2.96 -6.87
C ARG A 139 8.28 -2.20 -7.66
N LEU A 140 8.55 -1.88 -8.92
CA LEU A 140 7.58 -1.15 -9.76
C LEU A 140 6.31 -1.97 -10.03
N ASP A 141 6.41 -3.29 -10.18
CA ASP A 141 5.23 -4.17 -10.29
C ASP A 141 4.40 -4.17 -9.00
N ARG A 142 5.03 -4.20 -7.83
CA ARG A 142 4.31 -4.11 -6.55
C ARG A 142 3.69 -2.74 -6.32
N LEU A 143 4.35 -1.64 -6.74
CA LEU A 143 3.74 -0.31 -6.70
C LEU A 143 2.57 -0.18 -7.68
N ALA A 144 2.66 -0.76 -8.88
CA ALA A 144 1.53 -0.82 -9.80
C ALA A 144 0.32 -1.52 -9.16
N GLU A 145 0.56 -2.67 -8.54
CA GLU A 145 -0.48 -3.43 -7.83
C GLU A 145 -1.06 -2.62 -6.65
N GLY A 146 -0.21 -2.02 -5.81
CA GLY A 146 -0.62 -1.16 -4.70
C GLY A 146 -1.46 0.03 -5.15
N TYR A 147 -1.13 0.62 -6.30
CA TYR A 147 -1.91 1.72 -6.88
C TYR A 147 -3.29 1.26 -7.33
N LEU A 148 -3.37 0.11 -8.02
CA LEU A 148 -4.63 -0.41 -8.52
C LEU A 148 -5.54 -0.88 -7.38
N HIS A 149 -4.98 -1.39 -6.29
CA HIS A 149 -5.71 -1.66 -5.05
C HIS A 149 -6.27 -0.39 -4.41
N TYR A 150 -5.49 0.69 -4.34
CA TYR A 150 -6.00 2.00 -3.94
C TYR A 150 -7.15 2.43 -4.86
N LEU A 151 -6.94 2.38 -6.17
CA LEU A 151 -7.89 2.86 -7.16
C LEU A 151 -9.22 2.09 -7.05
N TYR A 152 -9.14 0.77 -6.92
CA TYR A 152 -10.33 -0.03 -6.70
C TYR A 152 -11.00 0.29 -5.35
N GLY A 153 -10.26 0.35 -4.25
CA GLY A 153 -10.87 0.60 -2.93
C GLY A 153 -11.50 1.98 -2.77
N GLU A 154 -10.86 3.00 -3.33
CA GLU A 154 -11.28 4.39 -3.22
C GLU A 154 -12.36 4.75 -4.24
N VAL A 155 -12.24 4.28 -5.48
CA VAL A 155 -13.10 4.68 -6.61
C VAL A 155 -13.98 3.52 -7.06
N GLY A 156 -13.37 2.38 -7.40
CA GLY A 156 -14.05 1.26 -8.04
C GLY A 156 -15.15 0.61 -7.18
N ARG A 157 -14.83 0.20 -5.96
CA ARG A 157 -15.75 -0.52 -5.07
C ARG A 157 -16.96 0.33 -4.67
N PRO A 158 -16.82 1.61 -4.28
CA PRO A 158 -17.98 2.48 -4.05
C PRO A 158 -18.87 2.61 -5.29
N TRP A 159 -18.27 2.74 -6.49
CA TRP A 159 -19.02 2.79 -7.74
C TRP A 159 -19.78 1.48 -8.00
N VAL A 160 -19.12 0.32 -7.87
CA VAL A 160 -19.76 -0.99 -8.05
C VAL A 160 -20.94 -1.16 -7.09
N ARG A 161 -20.75 -0.85 -5.81
CA ARG A 161 -21.80 -0.99 -4.79
C ARG A 161 -22.97 -0.02 -4.97
N ARG A 162 -22.74 1.11 -5.63
CA ARG A 162 -23.78 2.09 -5.93
C ARG A 162 -24.68 1.64 -7.08
N TYR A 163 -24.12 0.99 -8.09
CA TYR A 163 -24.82 0.74 -9.36
C TYR A 163 -25.20 -0.73 -9.59
N PHE A 164 -24.62 -1.67 -8.85
CA PHE A 164 -24.88 -3.10 -9.03
C PHE A 164 -25.26 -3.77 -7.71
N VAL A 165 -26.16 -4.74 -7.82
CA VAL A 165 -26.59 -5.58 -6.70
C VAL A 165 -25.72 -6.84 -6.66
N GLU A 166 -25.33 -7.28 -5.46
CA GLU A 166 -24.65 -8.56 -5.27
C GLU A 166 -25.67 -9.72 -5.19
N PRO A 167 -25.41 -10.89 -5.80
CA PRO A 167 -24.19 -11.26 -6.51
C PRO A 167 -24.06 -10.58 -7.87
N LEU A 168 -22.85 -10.13 -8.20
CA LEU A 168 -22.55 -9.40 -9.42
C LEU A 168 -22.81 -10.29 -10.65
N LEU A 169 -23.48 -9.72 -11.65
CA LEU A 169 -23.76 -10.39 -12.92
C LEU A 169 -22.54 -10.40 -13.84
N GLU A 170 -22.61 -11.28 -14.84
CA GLU A 170 -21.64 -11.27 -15.94
C GLU A 170 -21.64 -9.90 -16.64
N GLY A 171 -20.47 -9.39 -17.03
CA GLY A 171 -20.29 -8.07 -17.63
C GLY A 171 -20.01 -6.92 -16.64
N VAL A 172 -20.30 -7.06 -15.34
CA VAL A 172 -19.95 -6.02 -14.34
C VAL A 172 -18.43 -5.81 -14.26
N SER A 173 -17.64 -6.86 -14.51
CA SER A 173 -16.18 -6.78 -14.64
C SER A 173 -15.74 -5.85 -15.77
N ILE A 174 -16.39 -5.93 -16.93
CA ILE A 174 -16.08 -5.12 -18.12
C ILE A 174 -16.45 -3.66 -17.86
N LEU A 175 -17.62 -3.42 -17.25
CA LEU A 175 -18.05 -2.06 -16.91
C LEU A 175 -17.12 -1.42 -15.85
N THR A 176 -16.73 -2.19 -14.83
CA THR A 176 -15.76 -1.73 -13.82
C THR A 176 -14.41 -1.45 -14.44
N LEU A 177 -13.92 -2.31 -15.33
CA LEU A 177 -12.66 -2.10 -16.05
C LEU A 177 -12.70 -0.79 -16.85
N GLY A 178 -13.80 -0.51 -17.56
CA GLY A 178 -14.02 0.75 -18.27
C GLY A 178 -13.94 1.96 -17.33
N HIS A 179 -14.70 1.92 -16.23
CA HIS A 179 -14.74 3.00 -15.26
C HIS A 179 -13.37 3.27 -14.60
N LEU A 180 -12.61 2.22 -14.27
CA LEU A 180 -11.26 2.37 -13.69
C LEU A 180 -10.26 2.93 -14.71
N ARG A 181 -10.39 2.63 -16.00
CA ARG A 181 -9.53 3.15 -17.07
C ARG A 181 -9.75 4.64 -17.37
N GLU A 182 -10.90 5.20 -16.99
CA GLU A 182 -11.16 6.64 -17.07
C GLU A 182 -10.35 7.43 -16.02
N GLN A 183 -9.86 6.75 -14.99
CA GLN A 183 -9.10 7.38 -13.91
C GLN A 183 -7.65 7.59 -14.33
N ARG A 184 -7.01 8.61 -13.74
CA ARG A 184 -5.58 8.84 -13.92
C ARG A 184 -4.80 7.62 -13.43
N LEU A 185 -3.91 7.08 -14.25
CA LEU A 185 -2.92 6.09 -13.85
C LEU A 185 -1.54 6.75 -13.73
N PRO A 186 -0.73 6.42 -12.72
CA PRO A 186 0.61 7.00 -12.57
C PRO A 186 1.55 6.50 -13.68
N SER A 187 2.55 7.32 -13.99
CA SER A 187 3.76 6.83 -14.62
C SER A 187 4.71 6.31 -13.55
N LEU A 188 5.24 5.11 -13.74
CA LEU A 188 6.14 4.44 -12.81
C LEU A 188 7.55 4.45 -13.39
N MET A 189 8.34 5.48 -13.06
CA MET A 189 9.70 5.67 -13.58
C MET A 189 9.77 5.70 -15.12
N GLY A 190 8.78 6.33 -15.76
CA GLY A 190 8.66 6.40 -17.22
C GLY A 190 7.68 5.39 -17.79
N ASP A 191 7.45 4.26 -17.12
CA ASP A 191 6.49 3.26 -17.60
C ASP A 191 5.05 3.74 -17.43
N ARG A 192 4.24 3.56 -18.47
CA ARG A 192 2.79 3.70 -18.40
C ARG A 192 2.16 2.43 -17.83
N LEU A 193 1.36 2.59 -16.78
CA LEU A 193 0.54 1.50 -16.26
C LEU A 193 -0.72 1.30 -17.11
N GLU A 194 -0.99 0.06 -17.51
CA GLU A 194 -2.20 -0.32 -18.23
C GLU A 194 -2.94 -1.43 -17.50
N LEU A 195 -4.20 -1.16 -17.11
CA LEU A 195 -5.10 -2.16 -16.54
C LEU A 195 -5.72 -3.00 -17.67
N LEU A 196 -5.51 -4.32 -17.65
CA LEU A 196 -5.92 -5.26 -18.70
C LEU A 196 -7.27 -5.92 -18.41
N SER A 197 -7.48 -6.39 -17.18
CA SER A 197 -8.74 -7.02 -16.77
C SER A 197 -9.03 -6.79 -15.29
N VAL A 198 -10.32 -6.91 -14.97
CA VAL A 198 -10.90 -6.91 -13.63
C VAL A 198 -11.75 -8.17 -13.51
N GLU A 199 -11.64 -8.87 -12.40
CA GLU A 199 -12.50 -10.00 -12.07
C GLU A 199 -12.97 -9.87 -10.61
N PHE A 200 -14.18 -10.36 -10.33
CA PHE A 200 -14.76 -10.35 -9.00
C PHE A 200 -14.84 -11.77 -8.44
N PRO A 201 -13.88 -12.16 -7.58
CA PRO A 201 -13.97 -13.42 -6.86
C PRO A 201 -15.34 -13.54 -6.16
N TRP A 202 -15.92 -14.73 -6.24
CA TRP A 202 -17.18 -15.06 -5.56
C TRP A 202 -18.38 -14.22 -6.00
N ARG A 203 -18.27 -13.49 -7.14
CA ARG A 203 -19.28 -12.56 -7.65
C ARG A 203 -19.65 -11.47 -6.63
N ARG A 204 -18.66 -10.97 -5.87
CA ARG A 204 -18.85 -9.91 -4.87
C ARG A 204 -17.85 -8.77 -5.08
N SER A 205 -18.24 -7.57 -4.69
CA SER A 205 -17.39 -6.36 -4.74
C SER A 205 -16.33 -6.31 -3.63
N PHE A 206 -16.35 -7.29 -2.72
CA PHE A 206 -15.44 -7.28 -1.56
C PHE A 206 -13.98 -7.47 -1.97
N GLU A 207 -13.67 -8.41 -2.87
CA GLU A 207 -12.33 -8.61 -3.44
C GLU A 207 -12.31 -8.27 -4.93
N ILE A 208 -11.11 -8.07 -5.46
CA ILE A 208 -10.88 -7.90 -6.90
C ILE A 208 -9.62 -8.66 -7.33
N ALA A 209 -9.67 -9.28 -8.51
CA ALA A 209 -8.48 -9.75 -9.20
C ALA A 209 -8.19 -8.82 -10.38
N LEU A 210 -6.95 -8.36 -10.47
CA LEU A 210 -6.51 -7.35 -11.43
C LEU A 210 -5.40 -7.95 -12.29
N ARG A 211 -5.48 -7.80 -13.61
CA ARG A 211 -4.33 -8.01 -14.51
C ARG A 211 -3.92 -6.69 -15.09
N PHE A 212 -2.62 -6.42 -15.09
CA PHE A 212 -2.05 -5.19 -15.63
C PHE A 212 -0.74 -5.47 -16.37
N ARG A 213 -0.25 -4.47 -17.09
CA ARG A 213 1.11 -4.44 -17.62
C ARG A 213 1.68 -3.03 -17.48
N ARG A 214 3.01 -2.95 -17.38
CA ARG A 214 3.78 -1.71 -17.54
C ARG A 214 4.32 -1.65 -18.97
N VAL A 215 4.16 -0.51 -19.62
CA VAL A 215 4.60 -0.27 -21.01
C VAL A 215 5.57 0.91 -21.01
N ARG A 216 6.76 0.73 -21.58
CA ARG A 216 7.75 1.80 -21.76
C ARG A 216 7.32 2.80 -22.84
#